data_AF-A0AB73BZL1-F1
#
_entry.id   AF-A0AB73BZL1-F1
#
_cell.length_a   1.000
_cell.length_b   1.000
_cell.length_c   1.000
_cell.angle_alpha   90.00
_cell.angle_beta   90.00
_cell.angle_gamma   90.00
#
_symmetry.space_group_name_H-M   'P 1'
#
loop_
_entity.id
_entity.type
_entity.pdbx_description
1 polymer ?
#
loop_
_entity_poly.entity_id
_entity_poly.type
_entity_poly.pdbx_seq_one_letter_code
_entity_poly.pdbx_strand_id
1 'polypeptide(L)'
;MRFTVTIQLNQSEIPKDRSRVFLSLIKFWLEKENLELFHKLYGSKATIRKDFTYSLFLGDCKFKREIIEIPDKQAFLNLSSYDLGLGIHIYNALLKGKGHIYSYKDLSMCIRDIQLQKEKLISTDVAFFQTMSPCVVR
;
A
#
# COMPACT_ATOMS: atom_id res chain seq x y z
N MET A 1 14.19 -1.12 -1.72
CA MET A 1 13.28 -1.82 -2.66
C MET A 1 12.02 -1.00 -2.86
N ARG A 2 11.62 -0.77 -4.11
CA ARG A 2 10.36 -0.09 -4.46
C ARG A 2 9.54 -0.90 -5.45
N PHE A 3 8.23 -0.92 -5.29
CA PHE A 3 7.31 -1.53 -6.24
C PHE A 3 5.94 -0.87 -6.22
N THR A 4 5.22 -1.01 -7.33
CA THR A 4 3.87 -0.50 -7.50
C THR A 4 2.91 -1.68 -7.67
N VAL A 5 1.81 -1.65 -6.93
CA VAL A 5 0.74 -2.64 -7.00
C VAL A 5 -0.49 -2.00 -7.63
N THR A 6 -0.95 -2.58 -8.73
CA THR A 6 -2.19 -2.18 -9.39
C THR A 6 -3.35 -2.96 -8.79
N ILE A 7 -4.32 -2.24 -8.22
CA ILE A 7 -5.46 -2.79 -7.50
C ILE A 7 -6.74 -2.39 -8.23
N GLN A 8 -7.55 -3.36 -8.62
CA GLN A 8 -8.88 -3.13 -9.15
C GLN A 8 -9.92 -3.18 -8.03
N LEU A 9 -10.88 -2.26 -8.07
CA LEU A 9 -11.98 -2.10 -7.13
C LEU A 9 -13.29 -2.58 -7.77
N ASN A 10 -14.24 -3.11 -6.99
CA ASN A 10 -15.57 -3.46 -7.49
C ASN A 10 -16.46 -2.22 -7.74
N GLN A 11 -16.21 -1.14 -7.01
CA GLN A 11 -17.01 0.08 -7.04
C GLN A 11 -16.12 1.32 -7.24
N SER A 12 -16.74 2.41 -7.69
CA SER A 12 -16.09 3.70 -7.95
C SER A 12 -15.97 4.58 -6.72
N GLU A 13 -16.37 4.10 -5.54
CA GLU A 13 -16.39 4.88 -4.32
C GLU A 13 -15.63 4.15 -3.21
N ILE A 14 -14.74 4.87 -2.52
CA ILE A 14 -14.06 4.35 -1.34
C ILE A 14 -14.24 5.30 -0.16
N PRO A 15 -14.14 4.81 1.09
CA PRO A 15 -14.13 5.67 2.26
C PRO A 15 -12.98 6.67 2.22
N LYS A 16 -13.21 7.88 2.75
CA LYS A 16 -12.17 8.92 2.85
C LYS A 16 -10.94 8.48 3.66
N ASP A 17 -11.11 7.64 4.68
CA ASP A 17 -10.02 6.96 5.40
C ASP A 17 -9.44 5.79 4.58
N ARG A 18 -8.97 6.10 3.37
CA ARG A 18 -8.38 5.14 2.44
C ARG A 18 -7.16 4.44 3.03
N SER A 19 -6.35 5.14 3.83
CA SER A 19 -5.13 4.57 4.42
C SER A 19 -5.45 3.34 5.27
N ARG A 20 -6.54 3.36 6.05
CA ARG A 20 -6.97 2.19 6.82
C ARG A 20 -7.35 1.01 5.93
N VAL A 21 -8.07 1.27 4.84
CA VAL A 21 -8.55 0.25 3.90
C VAL A 21 -7.37 -0.47 3.24
N PHE A 22 -6.44 0.29 2.64
CA PHE A 22 -5.29 -0.30 1.94
C PHE A 22 -4.26 -0.91 2.90
N LEU A 23 -4.10 -0.37 4.12
CA LEU A 23 -3.29 -1.02 5.15
C LEU A 23 -3.89 -2.38 5.56
N SER A 24 -5.22 -2.48 5.62
CA SER A 24 -5.92 -3.73 5.92
C SER A 24 -5.65 -4.81 4.86
N LEU A 25 -5.62 -4.44 3.57
CA LEU A 25 -5.23 -5.33 2.47
C LEU A 25 -3.79 -5.86 2.67
N ILE A 26 -2.84 -4.97 2.93
CA ILE A 26 -1.42 -5.35 3.14
C ILE A 26 -1.31 -6.32 4.31
N LYS A 27 -1.95 -5.99 5.43
CA LYS A 27 -1.96 -6.81 6.65
C LYS A 27 -2.52 -8.20 6.40
N PHE A 28 -3.67 -8.29 5.72
CA PHE A 28 -4.32 -9.55 5.43
C PHE A 28 -3.41 -10.50 4.64
N TRP A 29 -2.81 -10.01 3.55
CA TRP A 29 -1.93 -10.84 2.74
C TRP A 29 -0.64 -11.19 3.45
N LEU A 30 -0.10 -10.27 4.26
CA LEU A 30 1.09 -10.53 5.07
C LEU A 30 0.83 -11.60 6.13
N GLU A 31 -0.31 -11.55 6.82
CA GLU A 31 -0.72 -12.58 7.78
C GLU A 31 -0.87 -13.96 7.11
N LYS A 32 -1.42 -13.99 5.88
CA LYS A 32 -1.58 -15.23 5.09
C LYS A 32 -0.28 -15.79 4.53
N GLU A 33 0.75 -14.97 4.37
CA GLU A 33 2.05 -15.38 3.82
C GLU A 33 3.03 -15.73 4.95
N ASN A 34 3.17 -14.85 5.94
CA ASN A 34 4.10 -14.99 7.04
C ASN A 34 3.48 -14.46 8.35
N LEU A 35 2.81 -15.36 9.07
CA LEU A 35 2.15 -15.07 10.34
C LEU A 35 3.13 -14.57 11.41
N GLU A 36 4.35 -15.10 11.46
CA GLU A 36 5.38 -14.70 12.41
C GLU A 36 5.79 -13.23 12.18
N LEU A 37 6.06 -12.85 10.92
CA LEU A 37 6.38 -11.48 10.55
C LEU A 37 5.20 -10.54 10.81
N PHE A 38 3.97 -10.97 10.54
CA PHE A 38 2.78 -10.21 10.86
C PHE A 38 2.69 -9.91 12.36
N HIS A 39 2.88 -10.92 13.23
CA HIS A 39 2.89 -10.72 14.68
C HIS A 39 4.06 -9.87 15.15
N LYS A 40 5.24 -10.02 14.54
CA LYS A 40 6.40 -9.16 14.83
C LYS A 40 6.07 -7.70 14.54
N LEU A 41 5.34 -7.39 13.46
CA LEU A 41 5.03 -6.02 13.04
C LEU A 41 3.77 -5.43 13.69
N TYR A 42 2.79 -6.26 14.04
CA TYR A 42 1.44 -5.82 14.43
C TYR A 42 0.87 -6.51 15.68
N GLY A 43 1.55 -7.53 16.22
CA GLY A 43 1.07 -8.29 17.39
C GLY A 43 1.31 -7.59 18.73
N SER A 44 2.28 -6.67 18.81
CA SER A 44 2.51 -5.89 20.03
C SER A 44 1.49 -4.76 20.19
N LYS A 45 1.02 -4.49 21.41
CA LYS A 45 0.21 -3.30 21.72
C LYS A 45 0.99 -1.98 21.57
N ALA A 46 2.33 -2.04 21.51
CA ALA A 46 3.19 -0.89 21.31
C ALA A 46 3.24 -0.47 19.83
N THR A 47 3.36 0.84 19.59
CA THR A 47 3.59 1.36 18.24
C THR A 47 5.06 1.18 17.87
N ILE A 48 5.38 0.08 17.20
CA ILE A 48 6.72 -0.14 16.65
C ILE A 48 6.89 0.55 15.30
N ARG A 49 8.05 1.19 15.11
CA ARG A 49 8.48 1.74 13.83
C ARG A 49 8.66 0.59 12.83
N LYS A 50 8.22 0.82 11.59
CA LYS A 50 8.28 -0.15 10.50
C LYS A 50 9.11 0.46 9.39
N ASP A 51 10.06 -0.29 8.85
CA ASP A 51 11.02 0.21 7.87
C ASP A 51 10.48 0.18 6.43
N PHE A 52 9.17 0.42 6.29
CA PHE A 52 8.50 0.61 5.01
C PHE A 52 7.50 1.78 5.06
N THR A 53 7.22 2.34 3.90
CA THR A 53 6.17 3.34 3.68
C THR A 53 5.38 2.99 2.43
N TYR A 54 4.17 3.53 2.31
CA TYR A 54 3.40 3.42 1.08
C TYR A 54 2.70 4.73 0.73
N SER A 55 2.34 4.88 -0.54
CA SER A 55 1.49 5.93 -1.06
C SER A 55 0.38 5.35 -1.94
N LEU A 56 -0.69 6.13 -2.11
CA LEU A 56 -1.84 5.75 -2.92
C LEU A 56 -2.01 6.80 -4.01
N PHE A 57 -1.97 6.35 -5.25
CA PHE A 57 -2.34 7.14 -6.42
C PHE A 57 -3.68 6.62 -6.96
N LEU A 58 -4.67 7.50 -7.10
CA LEU A 58 -6.06 7.15 -7.41
C LEU A 58 -6.52 7.72 -8.77
N GLY A 59 -5.60 8.19 -9.62
CA GLY A 59 -5.93 8.83 -10.89
C GLY A 59 -6.82 10.07 -10.73
N ASP A 60 -7.78 10.22 -11.64
CA ASP A 60 -8.74 11.34 -11.70
C ASP A 60 -9.85 11.21 -10.64
N CYS A 61 -9.45 11.22 -9.37
CA CYS A 61 -10.34 11.05 -8.24
C CYS A 61 -10.95 12.38 -7.75
N LYS A 62 -12.18 12.31 -7.19
CA LYS A 62 -12.85 13.45 -6.57
C LYS A 62 -13.08 13.20 -5.09
N PHE A 63 -12.54 14.09 -4.26
CA PHE A 63 -12.72 14.04 -2.82
C PHE A 63 -14.05 14.69 -2.44
N LYS A 64 -14.96 13.89 -1.87
CA LYS A 64 -16.20 14.37 -1.25
C LYS A 64 -16.05 14.38 0.27
N ARG A 65 -17.13 14.72 0.97
CA ARG A 65 -17.14 14.84 2.44
C ARG A 65 -16.73 13.52 3.12
N GLU A 66 -17.39 12.42 2.74
CA GLU A 66 -17.24 11.09 3.36
C GLU A 66 -16.54 10.05 2.48
N ILE A 67 -16.56 10.26 1.15
CA ILE A 67 -16.06 9.31 0.16
C ILE A 67 -15.06 9.94 -0.79
N ILE A 68 -14.35 9.09 -1.52
CA ILE A 68 -13.52 9.45 -2.67
C ILE A 68 -14.09 8.71 -3.88
N GLU A 69 -14.44 9.44 -4.93
CA GLU A 69 -14.86 8.87 -6.20
C GLU A 69 -13.63 8.60 -7.07
N ILE A 70 -13.57 7.41 -7.65
CA ILE A 70 -12.50 6.90 -8.51
C ILE A 70 -13.20 6.29 -9.74
N PRO A 71 -13.41 7.07 -10.81
CA PRO A 71 -14.14 6.62 -12.00
C PRO A 71 -13.57 5.33 -12.60
N ASP A 72 -12.24 5.21 -12.64
CA ASP A 72 -11.53 4.07 -13.23
C ASP A 72 -11.59 2.80 -12.37
N LYS A 73 -12.12 2.88 -11.15
CA LYS A 73 -12.15 1.77 -10.18
C LYS A 73 -10.78 1.11 -9.99
N GLN A 74 -9.72 1.91 -10.08
CA GLN A 74 -8.35 1.45 -10.04
C GLN A 74 -7.53 2.32 -9.09
N ALA A 75 -6.71 1.66 -8.28
CA ALA A 75 -5.79 2.31 -7.35
C ALA A 75 -4.38 1.75 -7.53
N PHE A 76 -3.39 2.61 -7.35
CA PHE A 76 -1.99 2.25 -7.41
C PHE A 76 -1.37 2.44 -6.03
N LEU A 77 -0.95 1.34 -5.41
CA LEU A 77 -0.25 1.32 -4.14
C LEU A 77 1.25 1.28 -4.42
N ASN A 78 1.96 2.37 -4.17
CA ASN A 78 3.42 2.41 -4.31
C ASN A 78 4.04 2.15 -2.94
N LEU A 79 4.81 1.08 -2.82
CA LEU A 79 5.47 0.68 -1.59
C LEU A 79 6.99 0.87 -1.70
N SER A 80 7.60 1.34 -0.62
CA SER A 80 9.05 1.48 -0.49
C SER A 80 9.51 0.93 0.86
N SER A 81 10.53 0.08 0.85
CA SER A 81 11.19 -0.46 2.04
C SER A 81 12.68 -0.20 1.96
N TYR A 82 13.28 0.29 3.05
CA TYR A 82 14.73 0.36 3.19
C TYR A 82 15.30 -1.02 3.46
N ASP A 83 14.69 -1.77 4.38
CA ASP A 83 15.04 -3.15 4.67
C ASP A 83 14.61 -4.07 3.51
N LEU A 84 15.59 -4.70 2.86
CA LEU A 84 15.35 -5.53 1.69
C LEU A 84 14.56 -6.80 2.05
N GLY A 85 14.85 -7.42 3.20
CA GLY A 85 14.15 -8.62 3.66
C GLY A 85 12.65 -8.37 3.86
N LEU A 86 12.31 -7.32 4.62
CA LEU A 86 10.94 -6.86 4.83
C LEU A 86 10.26 -6.51 3.49
N GLY A 87 10.97 -5.81 2.60
CA GLY A 87 10.46 -5.50 1.27
C GLY A 87 10.08 -6.73 0.46
N ILE A 88 10.93 -7.77 0.47
CA ILE A 88 10.69 -9.05 -0.21
C ILE A 88 9.49 -9.78 0.40
N HIS A 89 9.39 -9.85 1.73
CA HIS A 89 8.23 -10.48 2.37
C HIS A 89 6.91 -9.78 2.02
N ILE A 90 6.88 -8.45 2.07
CA ILE A 90 5.66 -7.71 1.70
C ILE A 90 5.34 -7.90 0.20
N TYR A 91 6.36 -7.90 -0.67
CA TYR A 91 6.19 -8.18 -2.09
C TYR A 91 5.59 -9.57 -2.33
N ASN A 92 6.15 -10.61 -1.70
CA ASN A 92 5.68 -11.99 -1.83
C ASN A 92 4.26 -12.17 -1.29
N ALA A 93 3.94 -11.52 -0.17
CA ALA A 93 2.59 -11.51 0.38
C ALA A 93 1.57 -10.93 -0.61
N LEU A 94 1.87 -9.78 -1.20
CA LEU A 94 0.99 -9.14 -2.19
C LEU A 94 0.94 -9.92 -3.50
N LEU A 95 2.05 -10.56 -3.90
CA LEU A 95 2.10 -11.45 -5.06
C LEU A 95 1.22 -12.69 -4.86
N LYS A 96 1.21 -13.27 -3.66
CA LYS A 96 0.29 -14.37 -3.28
C LYS A 96 -1.17 -13.94 -3.36
N GLY A 97 -1.46 -12.65 -3.13
CA GLY A 97 -2.79 -12.07 -3.28
C GLY A 97 -3.20 -11.72 -4.72
N LYS A 98 -2.28 -11.80 -5.68
CA LYS A 98 -2.56 -11.48 -7.10
C LYS A 98 -3.65 -12.40 -7.64
N GLY A 99 -4.67 -11.81 -8.26
CA GLY A 99 -5.83 -12.54 -8.80
C GLY A 99 -6.88 -12.97 -7.77
N HIS A 100 -6.60 -12.86 -6.48
CA HIS A 100 -7.57 -13.16 -5.42
C HIS A 100 -8.35 -11.92 -4.99
N ILE A 101 -9.58 -12.13 -4.51
CA ILE A 101 -10.45 -11.08 -3.99
C ILE A 101 -10.19 -10.91 -2.49
N TYR A 102 -9.95 -9.67 -2.07
CA TYR A 102 -9.96 -9.26 -0.69
C TYR A 102 -11.13 -8.29 -0.46
N SER A 103 -11.96 -8.57 0.54
CA SER A 103 -13.11 -7.73 0.88
C SER A 103 -12.86 -6.97 2.19
N TYR A 104 -13.15 -5.67 2.16
CA TYR A 104 -13.17 -4.78 3.32
C TYR A 104 -14.56 -4.13 3.38
N LYS A 105 -15.43 -4.66 4.25
CA LYS A 105 -16.87 -4.33 4.25
C LYS A 105 -17.44 -4.58 2.84
N ASP A 106 -18.08 -3.59 2.23
CA ASP A 106 -18.68 -3.68 0.89
C ASP A 106 -17.68 -3.42 -0.26
N LEU A 107 -16.44 -3.01 0.05
CA LEU A 107 -15.38 -2.78 -0.93
C LEU A 107 -14.59 -4.06 -1.17
N SER A 108 -14.62 -4.55 -2.40
CA SER A 108 -13.78 -5.66 -2.85
C SER A 108 -12.62 -5.14 -3.70
N MET A 109 -11.43 -5.63 -3.41
CA MET A 109 -10.17 -5.27 -4.05
C MET A 109 -9.50 -6.53 -4.61
N CYS A 110 -8.95 -6.41 -5.83
CA CYS A 110 -8.16 -7.47 -6.45
C CYS A 110 -6.83 -6.92 -6.94
N ILE A 111 -5.73 -7.55 -6.53
CA ILE A 111 -4.40 -7.20 -7.04
C ILE A 111 -4.29 -7.74 -8.46
N ARG A 112 -4.12 -6.84 -9.43
CA ARG A 112 -4.00 -7.17 -10.86
C ARG A 112 -2.57 -7.29 -11.33
N ASP A 113 -1.71 -6.41 -10.83
CA ASP A 113 -0.31 -6.44 -11.23
C ASP A 113 0.61 -5.89 -10.13
N ILE A 114 1.88 -6.29 -10.19
CA ILE A 114 2.94 -5.81 -9.30
C ILE A 114 4.19 -5.58 -10.12
N GLN A 115 4.73 -4.36 -10.06
CA GLN A 115 5.87 -3.94 -10.88
C GLN A 115 6.98 -3.40 -9.99
N LEU A 116 8.17 -3.99 -10.08
CA LEU A 116 9.37 -3.45 -9.44
C LEU A 116 9.74 -2.11 -10.06
N GLN A 117 10.06 -1.13 -9.21
CA GLN A 117 10.43 0.21 -9.64
C GLN A 117 11.94 0.39 -9.53
N LYS A 118 12.54 0.98 -10.56
CA LYS A 118 13.97 1.30 -10.57
C LYS A 118 14.23 2.46 -9.62
N GLU A 119 15.13 2.29 -8.67
CA GLU A 119 15.51 3.34 -7.73
C GLU A 119 16.53 4.28 -8.38
N LYS A 120 16.37 5.58 -8.14
CA LYS A 120 17.34 6.58 -8.56
C LYS A 120 18.41 6.70 -7.48
N LEU A 121 19.68 6.68 -7.88
CA LEU A 121 20.79 6.95 -6.98
C LEU A 121 20.77 8.44 -6.57
N ILE A 122 20.89 8.71 -5.28
CA ILE A 122 21.12 10.06 -4.76
C ILE A 122 22.64 10.21 -4.64
N SER A 123 23.26 10.92 -5.58
CA SER A 123 24.72 11.05 -5.68
C SER A 123 25.25 12.43 -5.26
N THR A 124 24.35 13.36 -4.92
CA THR A 124 24.67 14.74 -4.53
C THR A 124 24.12 15.04 -3.14
N ASP A 125 24.65 16.09 -2.52
CA ASP A 125 24.17 16.66 -1.25
C ASP A 125 22.79 17.32 -1.36
N VAL A 126 22.41 17.77 -2.56
CA VAL A 126 21.10 18.35 -2.86
C VAL A 126 20.25 17.41 -3.71
N ALA A 127 19.00 17.19 -3.30
CA ALA A 127 17.99 16.48 -4.07
C ALA A 127 16.60 17.06 -3.84
N PHE A 128 15.79 17.11 -4.90
CA PHE A 128 14.40 17.59 -4.85
C PHE A 128 13.44 16.40 -4.72
N PHE A 129 12.49 16.52 -3.79
CA PHE A 129 11.50 15.48 -3.52
C PHE A 129 10.08 16.05 -3.64
N GLN A 130 9.20 15.25 -4.24
CA GLN A 130 7.76 15.48 -4.23
C GLN A 130 7.09 14.43 -3.35
N THR A 131 6.24 14.86 -2.43
CA THR A 131 5.54 13.95 -1.51
C THR A 131 4.45 13.18 -2.26
N MET A 132 4.56 11.85 -2.27
CA MET A 132 3.50 10.96 -2.78
C MET A 132 2.46 10.60 -1.72
N SER A 133 2.81 10.77 -0.45
CA SER A 133 1.90 10.65 0.70
C SER A 133 2.18 11.81 1.67
N PRO A 134 1.18 12.22 2.47
CA PRO A 134 1.38 13.30 3.44
C PRO A 134 2.50 12.98 4.44
N CYS A 135 3.39 13.94 4.67
CA CYS A 135 4.38 13.86 5.75
C CYS A 135 3.71 14.28 7.07
N VAL A 136 3.77 13.43 8.09
CA VAL A 136 3.16 13.70 9.40
C VAL A 136 4.26 13.87 10.43
N VAL A 137 4.32 15.06 11.04
CA VAL A 137 5.18 15.38 12.17
C VAL A 137 4.24 15.74 13.34
N ARG A 138 4.42 15.09 14.49
CA ARG A 138 3.60 15.27 15.70
C ARG A 138 4.47 15.63 16.88
#